data_AF-K1T5D9-F1
#
_entry.id   AF-K1T5D9-F1
#
_cell.length_a   1.000
_cell.length_b   1.000
_cell.length_c   1.000
_cell.angle_alpha   90.00
_cell.angle_beta   90.00
_cell.angle_gamma   90.00
#
_symmetry.space_group_name_H-M   'P 1'
#
loop_
_entity.id
_entity.type
_entity.pdbx_description
1 polymer ?
#
loop_
_entity_poly.entity_id
_entity_poly.type
_entity_poly.pdbx_seq_one_letter_code
_entity_poly.pdbx_strand_id
1 'polypeptide(L)'
;MFALTGWKTVEINGIEFELNSILVEKWKGKPYRLVIQRQRRIDGDLDIWEGEYTYRCILTNDYKSSARDIVEFYNLRGGKERIFDDMNNGFGWNRLPKSFMAQNTVFLLMTALIRNFYKAIMQRLKTHEFGLRATSRIKTFVFKFISVPAKWIKTSRRHVLNIYSDNNAYANLFKTDFG
;
A
#
# COMPACT_ATOMS: atom_id res chain seq x y z
N MET A 1 11.60 10.12 39.49
CA MET A 1 11.54 9.54 38.12
C MET A 1 10.93 8.15 38.26
N PHE A 2 9.66 7.95 37.88
CA PHE A 2 9.02 6.64 37.98
C PHE A 2 9.58 5.75 36.87
N ALA A 3 10.50 4.84 37.22
CA ALA A 3 10.96 3.83 36.30
C ALA A 3 9.81 2.83 36.08
N LEU A 4 9.35 2.70 34.84
CA LEU A 4 8.40 1.66 34.49
C LEU A 4 9.04 0.30 34.74
N THR A 5 8.45 -0.51 35.60
CA THR A 5 8.90 -1.87 35.92
C THR A 5 8.09 -2.89 35.11
N GLY A 6 8.62 -4.12 34.94
CA GLY A 6 7.87 -5.22 34.29
C GLY A 6 7.93 -5.25 32.76
N TRP A 7 9.04 -4.82 32.16
CA TRP A 7 9.28 -4.96 30.71
C TRP A 7 9.30 -6.42 30.31
N LYS A 8 8.62 -6.75 29.21
CA LYS A 8 8.62 -8.08 28.60
C LYS A 8 9.38 -8.01 27.28
N THR A 9 10.43 -8.81 27.16
CA THR A 9 11.16 -8.98 25.90
C THR A 9 10.31 -9.81 24.93
N VAL A 10 10.12 -9.29 23.73
CA VAL A 10 9.33 -9.90 22.66
C VAL A 10 10.08 -9.70 21.35
N GLU A 11 10.25 -10.78 20.60
CA GLU A 11 10.77 -10.73 19.25
C GLU A 11 9.63 -10.48 18.25
N ILE A 12 9.76 -9.43 17.45
CA ILE A 12 8.79 -9.06 16.41
C ILE A 12 9.56 -8.85 15.11
N ASN A 13 9.23 -9.63 14.07
CA ASN A 13 9.88 -9.58 12.75
C ASN A 13 11.41 -9.77 12.78
N GLY A 14 11.95 -10.60 13.70
CA GLY A 14 13.39 -10.85 13.80
C GLY A 14 14.18 -9.78 14.57
N ILE A 15 13.49 -8.83 15.22
CA ILE A 15 14.10 -7.78 16.04
C ILE A 15 13.57 -7.92 17.47
N GLU A 16 14.47 -7.90 18.45
CA GLU A 16 14.11 -7.91 19.87
C GLU A 16 13.62 -6.53 20.32
N PHE A 17 12.47 -6.51 20.98
CA PHE A 17 11.88 -5.33 21.59
C PHE A 17 11.51 -5.61 23.03
N GLU A 18 11.53 -4.57 23.85
CA GLU A 18 10.97 -4.64 25.19
C GLU A 18 9.64 -3.87 25.22
N LEU A 19 8.58 -4.55 25.67
CA LEU A 19 7.22 -4.02 25.71
C LEU A 19 6.78 -3.80 27.15
N ASN A 20 6.07 -2.70 27.37
CA ASN A 20 5.33 -2.43 28.60
C ASN A 20 3.97 -1.80 28.25
N SER A 21 3.00 -1.85 29.17
CA SER A 21 1.74 -1.14 28.98
C SER A 21 1.25 -0.54 30.29
N ILE A 22 0.85 0.73 30.23
CA ILE A 22 0.31 1.47 31.37
C ILE A 22 -1.07 2.04 31.03
N LEU A 23 -1.88 2.30 32.05
CA LEU A 23 -3.11 3.06 31.91
C LEU A 23 -2.81 4.54 32.19
N VAL A 24 -3.18 5.40 31.25
CA VAL A 24 -2.96 6.85 31.32
C VAL A 24 -4.28 7.56 31.07
N GLU A 25 -4.63 8.47 31.97
CA GLU A 25 -5.77 9.36 31.79
C GLU A 25 -5.29 10.64 31.09
N LYS A 26 -5.26 10.62 29.76
CA LYS A 26 -4.89 11.81 28.97
C LYS A 26 -6.03 12.83 28.87
N TRP A 27 -7.28 12.36 28.97
CA TRP A 27 -8.47 13.21 28.94
C TRP A 27 -9.39 12.85 30.10
N LYS A 28 -10.02 13.87 30.69
CA LYS A 28 -10.89 13.73 31.86
C LYS A 28 -11.94 12.64 31.66
N GLY A 29 -11.94 11.64 32.52
CA GLY A 29 -12.89 10.53 32.52
C GLY A 29 -12.66 9.50 31.42
N LYS A 30 -11.54 9.56 30.70
CA LYS A 30 -11.18 8.58 29.66
C LYS A 30 -9.80 8.00 29.96
N PRO A 31 -9.72 6.88 30.70
CA PRO A 31 -8.50 6.10 30.74
C PRO A 31 -8.21 5.61 29.32
N TYR A 32 -6.95 5.57 28.94
CA TYR A 32 -6.45 4.93 27.72
C TYR A 32 -5.29 4.04 28.09
N ARG A 33 -5.06 3.00 27.30
CA ARG A 33 -3.88 2.15 27.45
C ARG A 33 -2.76 2.70 26.57
N LEU A 34 -1.63 2.98 27.18
CA LEU A 34 -0.39 3.34 26.49
C LEU A 34 0.51 2.11 26.45
N VAL A 35 0.69 1.55 25.26
CA VAL A 35 1.68 0.49 25.01
C VAL A 35 2.99 1.15 24.60
N ILE A 36 4.05 0.84 25.32
CA ILE A 36 5.38 1.39 25.10
C ILE A 36 6.27 0.26 24.61
N GLN A 37 6.86 0.47 23.44
CA GLN A 37 7.88 -0.37 22.84
C GLN A 37 9.21 0.37 22.95
N ARG A 38 10.25 -0.29 23.42
CA ARG A 38 11.61 0.25 23.38
C ARG A 38 12.56 -0.71 22.68
N GLN A 39 13.49 -0.16 21.93
CA GLN A 39 14.55 -0.87 21.22
C GLN A 39 15.89 -0.28 21.63
N ARG A 40 16.85 -1.14 22.00
CA ARG A 40 18.21 -0.68 22.31
C ARG A 40 18.89 -0.18 21.03
N ARG A 41 19.48 1.02 21.07
CA ARG A 41 20.26 1.54 19.95
C ARG A 41 21.59 0.79 19.87
N ILE A 42 21.97 0.36 18.67
CA ILE A 42 23.21 -0.39 18.42
C ILE A 42 24.34 0.55 17.95
N ASP A 43 24.00 1.71 17.37
CA ASP A 43 24.97 2.70 16.87
C ASP A 43 24.50 4.14 17.10
N GLY A 44 25.45 5.00 17.47
CA GLY A 44 25.31 6.46 17.62
C GLY A 44 25.90 6.98 18.93
N ASP A 45 26.68 8.08 18.86
CA ASP A 45 27.10 8.83 20.05
C ASP A 45 25.87 9.10 20.93
N LEU A 46 25.97 8.68 22.20
CA LEU A 46 24.90 8.84 23.18
C LEU A 46 24.72 10.33 23.47
N ASP A 47 23.84 10.99 22.73
CA ASP A 47 23.39 12.32 23.10
C ASP A 47 22.65 12.23 24.44
N ILE A 48 23.05 13.05 25.40
CA ILE A 48 22.54 13.07 26.79
C ILE A 48 21.01 13.27 26.86
N TRP A 49 20.41 13.72 25.76
CA TRP A 49 18.98 13.94 25.58
C TRP A 49 18.23 12.77 24.95
N GLU A 50 18.91 11.92 24.17
CA GLU A 50 18.25 10.87 23.37
C GLU A 50 18.30 9.47 23.99
N GLY A 51 19.19 9.23 24.96
CA GLY A 51 19.25 8.00 25.75
C GLY A 51 19.59 6.72 24.96
N GLU A 52 19.70 5.59 25.67
CA GLU A 52 20.13 4.29 25.11
C GLU A 52 19.04 3.57 24.28
N TYR A 53 17.79 4.02 24.37
CA TYR A 53 16.64 3.31 23.81
C TYR A 53 15.80 4.21 22.93
N THR A 54 15.41 3.71 21.77
CA THR A 54 14.37 4.32 20.94
C THR A 54 13.00 3.88 21.45
N TYR A 55 12.20 4.83 21.93
CA TYR A 55 10.85 4.58 22.43
C TYR A 55 9.80 4.83 21.34
N ARG A 56 8.84 3.92 21.23
CA ARG A 56 7.61 4.08 20.44
C ARG A 56 6.42 3.86 21.35
N CYS A 57 5.52 4.84 21.38
CA CYS A 57 4.34 4.82 22.23
C CYS A 57 3.08 4.72 21.37
N ILE A 58 2.25 3.70 21.63
CA ILE A 58 0.98 3.46 20.96
C ILE A 58 -0.13 3.67 21.98
N LEU A 59 -0.97 4.68 21.74
CA LEU A 59 -2.15 4.93 22.56
C LEU A 59 -3.35 4.17 21.97
N THR A 60 -3.99 3.33 22.77
CA THR A 60 -5.12 2.49 22.33
C THR A 60 -6.25 2.49 23.36
N ASN A 61 -7.47 2.29 22.86
CA ASN A 61 -8.67 2.01 23.66
C ASN A 61 -8.89 0.50 23.88
N ASP A 62 -7.98 -0.34 23.39
CA ASP A 62 -8.02 -1.79 23.56
C ASP A 62 -7.34 -2.22 24.87
N TYR A 63 -8.14 -2.75 25.79
CA TYR A 63 -7.71 -3.24 27.10
C TYR A 63 -7.54 -4.76 27.17
N LYS A 64 -8.01 -5.50 26.16
CA LYS A 64 -8.08 -6.97 26.21
C LYS A 64 -6.90 -7.62 25.49
N SER A 65 -6.50 -7.07 24.35
CA SER A 65 -5.44 -7.66 23.52
C SER A 65 -4.07 -7.60 24.21
N SER A 66 -3.14 -8.48 23.83
CA SER A 66 -1.79 -8.42 24.39
C SER A 66 -1.04 -7.18 23.85
N ALA A 67 0.00 -6.74 24.55
CA ALA A 67 0.86 -5.65 24.06
C ALA A 67 1.51 -6.01 22.71
N ARG A 68 1.81 -7.30 22.49
CA ARG A 68 2.33 -7.81 21.22
C ARG A 68 1.32 -7.65 20.10
N ASP A 69 0.08 -8.09 20.29
CA ASP A 69 -0.97 -8.00 19.25
C ASP A 69 -1.24 -6.55 18.85
N ILE A 70 -1.22 -5.63 19.82
CA ILE A 70 -1.40 -4.19 19.57
C ILE A 70 -0.24 -3.63 18.75
N VAL A 71 1.00 -4.03 19.05
CA VAL A 71 2.19 -3.61 18.28
C VAL A 71 2.14 -4.21 16.87
N GLU A 72 1.81 -5.49 16.72
CA GLU A 72 1.67 -6.14 15.40
C GLU A 72 0.55 -5.47 14.58
N PHE A 73 -0.61 -5.21 15.18
CA PHE A 73 -1.70 -4.47 14.55
C PHE A 73 -1.27 -3.07 14.12
N TYR A 74 -0.55 -2.35 14.97
CA TYR A 74 -0.04 -1.03 14.63
C TYR A 74 1.00 -1.09 13.51
N ASN A 75 1.85 -2.11 13.48
CA ASN A 75 2.84 -2.31 12.42
C ASN A 75 2.21 -2.53 11.05
N LEU A 76 0.99 -3.11 10.97
CA LEU A 76 0.22 -3.20 9.73
C LEU A 76 -0.07 -1.82 9.11
N ARG A 77 -0.04 -0.73 9.90
CA ARG A 77 -0.13 0.65 9.40
C ARG A 77 1.01 0.98 8.43
N GLY A 78 2.23 0.46 8.64
CA GLY A 78 3.36 0.69 7.73
C GLY A 78 3.08 0.19 6.30
N GLY A 79 2.29 -0.88 6.16
CA GLY A 79 1.82 -1.35 4.85
C GLY A 79 0.96 -0.33 4.09
N LYS A 80 0.30 0.60 4.80
CA LYS A 80 -0.53 1.66 4.20
C LYS A 80 0.33 2.71 3.49
N GLU A 81 1.57 2.94 3.91
CA GLU A 81 2.46 3.90 3.23
C GLU A 81 2.72 3.51 1.78
N ARG A 82 2.89 2.20 1.50
CA ARG A 82 3.01 1.69 0.12
C ARG A 82 1.76 1.96 -0.71
N ILE A 83 0.58 1.95 -0.07
CA ILE A 83 -0.67 2.30 -0.76
C ILE A 83 -0.67 3.78 -1.10
N PHE A 84 -0.29 4.65 -0.17
CA PHE A 84 -0.18 6.10 -0.43
C PHE A 84 0.84 6.42 -1.53
N ASP A 85 2.00 5.76 -1.53
CA ASP A 85 2.98 5.90 -2.62
C ASP A 85 2.39 5.51 -3.99
N ASP A 86 1.66 4.41 -4.05
CA ASP A 86 0.98 3.95 -5.27
C ASP A 86 -0.12 4.93 -5.73
N MET A 87 -0.90 5.48 -4.80
CA MET A 87 -1.90 6.50 -5.11
C MET A 87 -1.26 7.80 -5.61
N ASN A 88 -0.18 8.24 -4.99
CA ASN A 88 0.54 9.45 -5.36
C ASN A 88 1.16 9.36 -6.75
N ASN A 89 1.90 8.28 -7.02
CA ASN A 89 2.66 8.11 -8.26
C ASN A 89 1.84 7.50 -9.40
N GLY A 90 0.91 6.58 -9.08
CA GLY A 90 0.11 5.85 -10.07
C GLY A 90 -1.19 6.54 -10.42
N PHE A 91 -1.83 7.22 -9.45
CA PHE A 91 -3.20 7.75 -9.59
C PHE A 91 -3.28 9.28 -9.45
N GLY A 92 -2.14 9.95 -9.38
CA GLY A 92 -2.07 11.41 -9.48
C GLY A 92 -2.50 12.16 -8.22
N TRP A 93 -2.50 11.52 -7.05
CA TRP A 93 -2.80 12.22 -5.78
C TRP A 93 -1.79 13.33 -5.46
N ASN A 94 -0.57 13.25 -6.01
CA ASN A 94 0.44 14.30 -5.88
C ASN A 94 0.17 15.55 -6.75
N ARG A 95 -0.77 15.48 -7.71
CA ARG A 95 -1.08 16.57 -8.65
C ARG A 95 -2.57 16.70 -8.83
N LEU A 96 -3.18 17.52 -7.98
CA LEU A 96 -4.62 17.74 -8.00
C LEU A 96 -5.04 18.55 -9.25
N PRO A 97 -6.04 18.09 -10.01
CA PRO A 97 -6.38 18.67 -11.31
C PRO A 97 -7.29 19.90 -11.23
N LYS A 98 -7.88 20.22 -10.07
CA LYS A 98 -8.88 21.29 -9.92
C LYS A 98 -8.48 22.29 -8.84
N SER A 99 -8.93 23.53 -9.00
CA SER A 99 -8.68 24.60 -8.02
C SER A 99 -9.57 24.46 -6.77
N PHE A 100 -10.73 23.81 -6.89
CA PHE A 100 -11.69 23.68 -5.80
C PHE A 100 -11.52 22.36 -5.05
N MET A 101 -11.53 22.45 -3.71
CA MET A 101 -11.35 21.29 -2.83
C MET A 101 -12.43 20.22 -3.04
N ALA A 102 -13.70 20.60 -3.17
CA ALA A 102 -14.78 19.64 -3.38
C ALA A 102 -14.60 18.80 -4.66
N GLN A 103 -14.14 19.42 -5.74
CA GLN A 103 -13.85 18.72 -6.99
C GLN A 103 -12.64 17.78 -6.84
N ASN A 104 -11.61 18.20 -6.09
CA ASN A 104 -10.47 17.36 -5.75
C ASN A 104 -10.86 16.19 -4.84
N THR A 105 -11.80 16.36 -3.90
CA THR A 105 -12.32 15.28 -3.07
C THR A 105 -12.96 14.20 -3.95
N VAL A 106 -13.81 14.59 -4.91
CA VAL A 106 -14.40 13.64 -5.87
C VAL A 106 -13.32 12.96 -6.70
N PHE A 107 -12.30 13.70 -7.17
CA PHE A 107 -11.16 13.12 -7.89
C PHE A 107 -10.41 12.08 -7.06
N LEU A 108 -10.09 12.37 -5.80
CA LEU A 108 -9.40 11.45 -4.88
C LEU A 108 -10.23 10.18 -4.63
N LEU A 109 -11.55 10.32 -4.44
CA LEU A 109 -12.46 9.17 -4.27
C LEU A 109 -12.55 8.32 -5.54
N MET A 110 -12.72 8.94 -6.71
CA MET A 110 -12.79 8.24 -7.99
C MET A 110 -11.49 7.49 -8.28
N THR A 111 -10.34 8.13 -8.06
CA THR A 111 -9.04 7.49 -8.28
C THR A 111 -8.78 6.35 -7.29
N ALA A 112 -9.25 6.44 -6.04
CA ALA A 112 -9.22 5.32 -5.09
C ALA A 112 -10.06 4.13 -5.57
N LEU A 113 -11.25 4.38 -6.12
CA LEU A 113 -12.09 3.33 -6.71
C LEU A 113 -11.40 2.67 -7.91
N ILE A 114 -10.87 3.47 -8.84
CA ILE A 114 -10.12 2.96 -10.00
C ILE A 114 -8.95 2.08 -9.54
N ARG A 115 -8.23 2.47 -8.49
CA ARG A 115 -7.14 1.67 -7.93
C ARG A 115 -7.61 0.32 -7.40
N ASN A 116 -8.76 0.28 -6.75
CA ASN A 116 -9.33 -0.99 -6.28
C ASN A 116 -9.72 -1.90 -7.44
N PHE A 117 -10.36 -1.36 -8.48
CA PHE A 117 -10.68 -2.14 -9.70
C PHE A 117 -9.42 -2.62 -10.41
N TYR A 118 -8.42 -1.75 -10.57
CA TYR A 118 -7.12 -2.11 -11.14
C TYR A 118 -6.50 -3.30 -10.41
N LYS A 119 -6.44 -3.27 -9.07
CA LYS A 119 -5.91 -4.38 -8.28
C LYS A 119 -6.73 -5.66 -8.44
N ALA A 120 -8.06 -5.56 -8.46
CA ALA A 120 -8.93 -6.72 -8.66
C ALA A 120 -8.72 -7.36 -10.05
N ILE A 121 -8.58 -6.55 -11.11
CA ILE A 121 -8.29 -7.03 -12.47
C ILE A 121 -6.92 -7.70 -12.51
N MET A 122 -5.88 -7.06 -11.97
CA MET A 122 -4.51 -7.60 -11.95
C MET A 122 -4.40 -8.92 -11.19
N GLN A 123 -5.25 -9.17 -10.19
CA GLN A 123 -5.30 -10.43 -9.46
C GLN A 123 -6.01 -11.55 -10.23
N ARG A 124 -7.00 -11.22 -11.07
CA ARG A 124 -7.77 -12.19 -11.85
C ARG A 124 -7.18 -12.48 -13.23
N LEU A 125 -6.43 -11.53 -13.79
CA LEU A 125 -5.81 -11.65 -15.10
C LEU A 125 -4.54 -12.53 -15.02
N LYS A 126 -4.31 -13.35 -16.05
CA LYS A 126 -3.01 -13.99 -16.30
C LYS A 126 -2.00 -12.95 -16.81
N THR A 127 -1.54 -12.08 -15.91
CA THR A 127 -0.70 -10.91 -16.23
C THR A 127 0.56 -11.24 -17.02
N HIS A 128 1.16 -12.41 -16.80
CA HIS A 128 2.35 -12.85 -17.52
C HIS A 128 2.13 -13.00 -19.03
N GLU A 129 0.95 -13.46 -19.47
CA GLU A 129 0.60 -13.58 -20.88
C GLU A 129 0.62 -12.20 -21.55
N PHE A 130 0.26 -11.15 -20.80
CA PHE A 130 0.24 -9.77 -21.28
C PHE A 130 1.58 -9.02 -21.10
N GLY A 131 2.65 -9.72 -20.70
CA GLY A 131 3.95 -9.11 -20.39
C GLY A 131 3.90 -8.16 -19.20
N LEU A 132 2.94 -8.38 -18.29
CA LEU A 132 2.74 -7.65 -17.04
C LEU A 132 3.18 -8.50 -15.85
N ARG A 133 3.62 -7.83 -14.79
CA ARG A 133 3.87 -8.46 -13.47
C ARG A 133 2.74 -8.06 -12.54
N ALA A 134 2.43 -8.88 -11.53
CA ALA A 134 1.45 -8.54 -10.50
C ALA A 134 1.77 -7.20 -9.77
N THR A 135 3.05 -6.83 -9.74
CA THR A 135 3.56 -5.58 -9.15
C THR A 135 3.67 -4.41 -10.14
N SER A 136 3.27 -4.59 -11.40
CA SER A 136 3.32 -3.51 -12.40
C SER A 136 2.51 -2.29 -11.94
N ARG A 137 2.94 -1.10 -12.36
CA ARG A 137 2.21 0.16 -12.12
C ARG A 137 1.08 0.32 -13.14
N ILE A 138 0.05 1.09 -12.79
CA ILE A 138 -1.11 1.30 -13.66
C ILE A 138 -0.74 1.88 -15.03
N LYS A 139 0.25 2.76 -15.14
CA LYS A 139 0.70 3.29 -16.44
C LYS A 139 1.18 2.17 -17.39
N THR A 140 1.92 1.20 -16.87
CA THR A 140 2.37 0.03 -17.64
C THR A 140 1.19 -0.86 -18.01
N PHE A 141 0.23 -1.04 -17.10
CA PHE A 141 -1.01 -1.76 -17.39
C PHE A 141 -1.80 -1.08 -18.50
N VAL A 142 -2.03 0.23 -18.44
CA VAL A 142 -2.72 0.98 -19.50
C VAL A 142 -2.00 0.78 -20.83
N PHE A 143 -0.68 0.96 -20.85
CA PHE A 143 0.09 0.86 -22.08
C PHE A 143 0.13 -0.55 -22.69
N LYS A 144 0.30 -1.60 -21.87
CA LYS A 144 0.43 -2.98 -22.37
C LYS A 144 -0.90 -3.71 -22.51
N PHE A 145 -1.91 -3.33 -21.73
CA PHE A 145 -3.20 -4.01 -21.65
C PHE A 145 -4.35 -3.29 -22.33
N ILE A 146 -4.47 -1.97 -22.14
CA ILE A 146 -5.60 -1.19 -22.63
C ILE A 146 -5.30 -0.61 -24.02
N SER A 147 -4.13 0.00 -24.17
CA SER A 147 -3.74 0.74 -25.38
C SER A 147 -2.93 -0.14 -26.32
N VAL A 148 -3.61 -0.99 -27.08
CA VAL A 148 -2.96 -1.84 -28.10
C VAL A 148 -3.06 -1.16 -29.47
N PRO A 149 -1.94 -0.88 -30.16
CA PRO A 149 -1.96 -0.29 -31.50
C PRO A 149 -2.49 -1.29 -32.52
N ALA A 150 -3.51 -0.90 -33.29
CA ALA A 150 -4.09 -1.72 -34.33
C ALA A 150 -4.56 -0.86 -35.53
N LYS A 151 -4.64 -1.47 -36.71
CA LYS A 151 -5.12 -0.83 -37.94
C LYS A 151 -6.04 -1.78 -38.70
N TRP A 152 -7.18 -1.25 -39.15
CA TRP A 152 -8.01 -1.94 -40.13
C TRP A 152 -7.36 -1.89 -41.51
N ILE A 153 -7.06 -3.05 -42.08
CA ILE A 153 -6.49 -3.20 -43.41
C ILE A 153 -7.49 -3.93 -44.30
N LYS A 154 -7.65 -3.48 -45.53
CA LYS A 154 -8.45 -4.18 -46.53
C LYS A 154 -7.55 -5.14 -47.32
N THR A 155 -7.76 -6.43 -47.13
CA THR A 155 -7.09 -7.49 -47.89
C THR A 155 -8.09 -8.08 -48.88
N SER A 156 -7.88 -7.81 -50.17
CA SER A 156 -8.80 -8.20 -51.27
C SER A 156 -10.26 -7.83 -50.99
N ARG A 157 -11.08 -8.78 -50.52
CA ARG A 157 -12.51 -8.60 -50.23
C ARG A 157 -12.84 -8.49 -48.73
N ARG A 158 -11.85 -8.59 -47.83
CA ARG A 158 -12.07 -8.61 -46.36
C ARG A 158 -11.40 -7.42 -45.69
N HIS A 159 -12.04 -6.88 -44.66
CA HIS A 159 -11.41 -5.97 -43.70
C HIS A 159 -10.90 -6.80 -42.53
N VAL A 160 -9.59 -6.75 -42.28
CA VAL A 160 -8.92 -7.46 -41.19
C VAL A 160 -8.32 -6.44 -40.23
N LEU A 161 -8.51 -6.65 -38.93
CA LEU A 161 -7.87 -5.84 -37.89
C LEU A 161 -6.45 -6.35 -37.67
N ASN A 162 -5.45 -5.61 -38.14
CA ASN A 162 -4.05 -5.93 -37.91
C ASN A 162 -3.59 -5.33 -36.57
N ILE A 163 -3.10 -6.16 -35.67
CA ILE A 163 -2.63 -5.77 -34.34
C ILE A 163 -1.11 -5.69 -34.36
N TYR A 164 -0.55 -4.51 -34.07
CA TYR A 164 0.89 -4.27 -34.08
C TYR A 164 1.49 -4.52 -32.70
N SER A 165 1.37 -5.75 -32.20
CA SER A 165 1.95 -6.15 -30.91
C SER A 165 2.62 -7.50 -31.04
N ASP A 166 3.82 -7.62 -30.48
CA ASP A 166 4.56 -8.89 -30.39
C ASP A 166 3.94 -9.87 -29.38
N ASN A 167 2.82 -9.50 -28.76
CA ASN A 167 2.15 -10.30 -27.77
C ASN A 167 1.05 -11.18 -28.38
N ASN A 168 1.36 -12.48 -28.48
CA ASN A 168 0.47 -13.52 -28.98
C ASN A 168 -0.85 -13.66 -28.21
N ALA A 169 -0.94 -13.17 -26.96
CA ALA A 169 -2.18 -13.20 -26.19
C ALA A 169 -3.29 -12.38 -26.88
N TYR A 170 -2.96 -11.27 -27.54
CA TYR A 170 -3.94 -10.48 -28.30
C TYR A 170 -4.33 -11.12 -29.62
N ALA A 171 -3.40 -11.85 -30.26
CA ALA A 171 -3.67 -12.52 -31.52
C ALA A 171 -4.82 -13.53 -31.38
N ASN A 172 -4.96 -14.20 -30.23
CA ASN A 172 -6.04 -15.16 -30.00
C ASN A 172 -7.38 -14.51 -29.64
N LEU A 173 -7.39 -13.28 -29.12
CA LEU A 173 -8.61 -12.60 -28.64
C LEU A 173 -9.46 -12.03 -29.79
N PHE A 174 -8.80 -11.65 -30.88
CA PHE A 174 -9.41 -10.99 -32.04
C PHE A 174 -9.36 -11.83 -33.32
N LYS A 175 -9.01 -13.11 -33.22
CA LYS A 175 -9.29 -14.08 -34.27
C LYS A 175 -10.81 -14.17 -34.40
N THR A 176 -11.35 -13.47 -35.37
CA THR A 176 -12.69 -13.75 -35.88
C THR A 176 -12.65 -15.13 -36.55
N ASP A 177 -13.77 -15.86 -36.54
CA ASP A 177 -13.91 -17.24 -37.10
C ASP A 177 -13.64 -17.37 -38.62
N PHE A 178 -12.92 -16.41 -39.22
CA PHE A 178 -12.59 -16.35 -40.63
C PHE A 178 -11.07 -16.26 -40.87
N GLY A 179 -10.33 -17.22 -40.29
CA GLY A 179 -9.00 -17.66 -40.75
C GLY A 179 -7.83 -17.24 -39.88
#